data_AF-A0AAN7UM78-F1
#
_entry.id   AF-A0AAN7UM78-F1
#
_cell.length_a   1.000
_cell.length_b   1.000
_cell.length_c   1.000
_cell.angle_alpha   90.00
_cell.angle_beta   90.00
_cell.angle_gamma   90.00
#
_symmetry.space_group_name_H-M   'P 1'
#
loop_
_entity.id
_entity.type
_entity.pdbx_description
1 polymer ?
#
loop_
_entity_poly.entity_id
_entity_poly.type
_entity_poly.pdbx_seq_one_letter_code
_entity_poly.pdbx_strand_id
1 'polypeptide(L)'
;MSIDKLSTSLVSGTNENSLSLANVKLDLSMIKVEVPAEYKGLSGALTSKRRTAAEEGTAHQTARRLGILFQNILPPTPELLRAYGRRSTEIGNKSPPSTEQGINNSIFANYLGADITSVWAAATSGASSIAVHLLACLLARLWPAPEATAIWVEIVAERRRRVVEQANQGVYMTSLELQLICREEFSRADLAAWDSGVRAWIQIADDAQMLRQKQLMLIINNIHIPVNTGGSTYDSVLDAWTTSLVAMENLLCG
;
A
#
# COMPACT_ATOMS: atom_id res chain seq x y z
N MET A 1 36.85 -57.13 -5.24
CA MET A 1 36.67 -56.31 -6.46
C MET A 1 35.19 -55.93 -6.48
N SER A 2 34.80 -54.72 -6.04
CA SER A 2 34.79 -53.47 -6.84
C SER A 2 33.81 -53.58 -8.02
N ILE A 3 32.82 -52.72 -8.32
CA ILE A 3 32.48 -51.34 -7.95
C ILE A 3 31.00 -51.13 -8.37
N ASP A 4 30.27 -50.33 -7.59
CA ASP A 4 29.10 -49.47 -7.89
C ASP A 4 28.16 -49.70 -9.08
N LYS A 5 26.86 -49.56 -8.81
CA LYS A 5 26.08 -48.46 -9.40
C LYS A 5 25.00 -47.95 -8.45
N LEU A 6 25.26 -46.73 -7.98
CA LEU A 6 24.36 -45.81 -7.28
C LEU A 6 23.04 -45.64 -8.05
N SER A 7 21.91 -45.90 -7.38
CA SER A 7 20.61 -45.31 -7.74
C SER A 7 20.24 -44.33 -6.64
N THR A 8 20.62 -43.07 -6.85
CA THR A 8 20.20 -41.94 -6.05
C THR A 8 18.72 -41.67 -6.31
N SER A 9 17.87 -42.04 -5.34
CA SER A 9 16.50 -41.54 -5.27
C SER A 9 16.54 -40.06 -4.89
N LEU A 10 16.52 -39.19 -5.91
CA LEU A 10 16.08 -37.80 -5.74
C LEU A 10 14.56 -37.82 -5.57
N VAL A 11 14.11 -38.18 -4.36
CA VAL A 11 12.74 -37.86 -3.94
C VAL A 11 12.77 -36.38 -3.57
N SER A 12 12.46 -35.55 -4.57
CA SER A 12 11.98 -34.20 -4.34
C SER A 12 10.74 -34.30 -3.46
N GLY A 13 10.94 -34.15 -2.14
CA GLY A 13 9.87 -33.91 -1.18
C GLY A 13 9.34 -32.50 -1.38
N THR A 14 8.70 -32.24 -2.53
CA THR A 14 7.83 -31.08 -2.71
C THR A 14 6.62 -31.32 -1.83
N ASN A 15 6.70 -30.76 -0.63
CA ASN A 15 5.63 -30.71 0.35
C ASN A 15 4.34 -30.21 -0.33
N GLU A 16 3.34 -31.07 -0.47
CA GLU A 16 2.07 -30.75 -1.17
C GLU A 16 1.36 -29.53 -0.56
N ASN A 17 1.57 -29.30 0.75
CA ASN A 17 1.13 -28.09 1.45
C ASN A 17 1.81 -26.81 0.93
N SER A 18 3.04 -26.88 0.43
CA SER A 18 3.74 -25.72 -0.13
C SER A 18 3.16 -25.32 -1.48
N LEU A 19 2.70 -26.28 -2.29
CA LEU A 19 2.09 -26.01 -3.60
C LEU A 19 0.66 -25.48 -3.45
N SER A 20 -0.13 -26.02 -2.51
CA SER A 20 -1.48 -25.54 -2.24
C SER A 20 -1.47 -24.13 -1.63
N LEU A 21 -0.57 -23.85 -0.67
CA LEU A 21 -0.41 -22.51 -0.10
C LEU A 21 0.15 -21.50 -1.10
N ALA A 22 1.05 -21.90 -2.01
CA ALA A 22 1.56 -21.01 -3.06
C ALA A 22 0.47 -20.62 -4.08
N ASN A 23 -0.40 -21.56 -4.44
CA ASN A 23 -1.53 -21.26 -5.33
C ASN A 23 -2.56 -20.34 -4.63
N VAL A 24 -2.87 -20.57 -3.36
CA VAL A 24 -3.77 -19.69 -2.58
C VAL A 24 -3.16 -18.29 -2.36
N LYS A 25 -1.83 -18.19 -2.17
CA LYS A 25 -1.08 -16.93 -2.07
C LYS A 25 -1.24 -16.05 -3.31
N LEU A 26 -1.10 -16.65 -4.49
CA LEU A 26 -1.28 -15.96 -5.76
C LEU A 26 -2.74 -15.53 -5.95
N ASP A 27 -3.70 -16.34 -5.49
CA ASP A 27 -5.12 -16.07 -5.71
C ASP A 27 -5.60 -14.85 -4.92
N LEU A 28 -5.33 -14.76 -3.61
CA LEU A 28 -5.83 -13.65 -2.77
C LEU A 28 -5.20 -12.28 -3.09
N SER A 29 -3.92 -12.28 -3.48
CA SER A 29 -3.18 -11.05 -3.78
C SER A 29 -3.55 -10.43 -5.13
N MET A 30 -4.27 -11.17 -5.97
CA MET A 30 -4.71 -10.75 -7.32
C MET A 30 -6.22 -10.44 -7.40
N ILE A 31 -6.96 -10.59 -6.30
CA ILE A 31 -8.39 -10.25 -6.25
C ILE A 31 -8.55 -8.73 -6.38
N LYS A 32 -9.09 -8.31 -7.53
CA LYS A 32 -9.51 -6.93 -7.77
C LYS A 32 -10.87 -6.67 -7.11
N VAL A 33 -10.98 -5.55 -6.43
CA VAL A 33 -12.22 -5.02 -5.85
C VAL A 33 -12.79 -3.94 -6.77
N GLU A 34 -14.10 -3.74 -6.75
CA GLU A 34 -14.73 -2.63 -7.47
C GLU A 34 -14.11 -1.30 -7.01
N VAL A 35 -13.64 -0.52 -7.98
CA VAL A 35 -13.00 0.76 -7.73
C VAL A 35 -14.05 1.79 -7.28
N PRO A 36 -13.86 2.46 -6.13
CA PRO A 36 -14.81 3.49 -5.69
C PRO A 36 -14.96 4.61 -6.73
N ALA A 37 -16.17 5.18 -6.79
CA ALA A 37 -16.54 6.15 -7.83
C ALA A 37 -15.58 7.35 -7.90
N GLU A 38 -15.09 7.80 -6.75
CA GLU A 38 -14.18 8.92 -6.59
C GLU A 38 -12.81 8.71 -7.25
N TYR A 39 -12.42 7.47 -7.53
CA TYR A 39 -11.13 7.09 -8.10
C TYR A 39 -11.22 6.75 -9.59
N LYS A 40 -12.42 6.54 -10.16
CA LYS A 40 -12.60 6.02 -11.53
C LYS A 40 -11.84 6.82 -12.61
N GLY A 41 -11.72 8.13 -12.43
CA GLY A 41 -11.00 9.01 -13.35
C GLY A 41 -9.48 8.76 -13.43
N LEU A 42 -8.87 8.17 -12.39
CA LEU A 42 -7.43 7.87 -12.37
C LEU A 42 -6.99 6.89 -13.46
N SER A 43 -7.88 5.96 -13.84
CA SER A 43 -7.57 4.98 -14.88
C SER A 43 -7.12 5.66 -16.18
N GLY A 44 -7.79 6.74 -16.60
CA GLY A 44 -7.48 7.50 -17.82
C GLY A 44 -6.20 8.33 -17.73
N ALA A 45 -5.73 8.64 -16.52
CA ALA A 45 -4.48 9.37 -16.30
C ALA A 45 -3.24 8.44 -16.23
N LEU A 46 -3.44 7.11 -16.24
CA LEU A 46 -2.37 6.13 -16.27
C LEU A 46 -1.97 5.76 -17.70
N THR A 47 -0.66 5.61 -17.93
CA THR A 47 -0.15 4.91 -19.12
C THR A 47 -0.52 3.42 -19.06
N SER A 48 -0.57 2.75 -20.22
CA SER A 48 -0.86 1.30 -20.27
C SER A 48 0.04 0.50 -19.34
N LYS A 49 1.35 0.77 -19.36
CA LYS A 49 2.34 0.12 -18.48
C LYS A 49 2.02 0.33 -16.99
N ARG A 50 1.73 1.57 -16.57
CA ARG A 50 1.43 1.87 -15.16
C ARG A 50 0.10 1.27 -14.72
N ARG A 51 -0.90 1.24 -15.60
CA ARG A 51 -2.18 0.58 -15.32
C ARG A 51 -1.99 -0.92 -15.09
N THR A 52 -1.30 -1.62 -15.98
CA THR A 52 -0.97 -3.04 -15.80
C THR A 52 -0.17 -3.26 -14.51
N ALA A 53 0.82 -2.42 -14.21
CA ALA A 53 1.60 -2.54 -12.98
C ALA A 53 0.74 -2.36 -11.70
N ALA A 54 -0.24 -1.46 -11.74
CA ALA A 54 -1.13 -1.17 -10.62
C ALA A 54 -2.29 -2.17 -10.47
N GLU A 55 -2.65 -2.87 -11.54
CA GLU A 55 -3.78 -3.83 -11.52
C GLU A 55 -3.34 -5.29 -11.42
N GLU A 56 -2.17 -5.63 -11.95
CA GLU A 56 -1.71 -7.02 -12.09
C GLU A 56 -0.27 -7.20 -11.58
N GLY A 57 0.43 -6.11 -11.30
CA GLY A 57 1.81 -6.12 -10.85
C GLY A 57 1.99 -6.21 -9.34
N THR A 58 3.24 -6.10 -8.92
CA THR A 58 3.64 -6.16 -7.50
C THR A 58 3.06 -5.02 -6.67
N ALA A 59 2.73 -3.87 -7.28
CA ALA A 59 2.06 -2.77 -6.61
C ALA A 59 0.66 -3.18 -6.13
N HIS A 60 -0.12 -3.86 -6.98
CA HIS A 60 -1.43 -4.40 -6.61
C HIS A 60 -1.32 -5.43 -5.49
N GLN A 61 -0.44 -6.42 -5.66
CA GLN A 61 -0.24 -7.49 -4.68
C GLN A 61 0.17 -6.91 -3.32
N THR A 62 1.10 -5.95 -3.30
CA THR A 62 1.55 -5.31 -2.06
C THR A 62 0.42 -4.51 -1.40
N ALA A 63 -0.32 -3.72 -2.18
CA ALA A 63 -1.47 -2.96 -1.68
C ALA A 63 -2.55 -3.86 -1.08
N ARG A 64 -2.88 -4.97 -1.75
CA ARG A 64 -3.87 -5.95 -1.28
C ARG A 64 -3.43 -6.64 0.00
N ARG A 65 -2.20 -7.15 0.03
CA ARG A 65 -1.64 -7.86 1.19
C ARG A 65 -1.53 -6.96 2.41
N LEU A 66 -1.04 -5.73 2.24
CA LEU A 66 -1.01 -4.75 3.34
C LEU A 66 -2.42 -4.34 3.78
N GLY A 67 -3.35 -4.13 2.84
CA GLY A 67 -4.74 -3.83 3.14
C GLY A 67 -5.39 -4.89 4.03
N ILE A 68 -5.24 -6.16 3.68
CA ILE A 68 -5.73 -7.30 4.48
C ILE A 68 -5.05 -7.31 5.85
N LEU A 69 -3.72 -7.12 5.91
CA LEU A 69 -2.94 -7.19 7.15
C LEU A 69 -3.38 -6.17 8.22
N PHE A 70 -3.81 -4.98 7.80
CA PHE A 70 -4.17 -3.88 8.70
C PHE A 70 -5.69 -3.63 8.81
N GLN A 71 -6.55 -4.30 8.04
CA GLN A 71 -7.97 -3.95 7.94
C GLN A 71 -8.75 -3.92 9.26
N ASN A 72 -8.40 -4.79 10.21
CA ASN A 72 -9.12 -4.96 11.47
C ASN A 72 -8.70 -3.98 12.59
N ILE A 73 -7.78 -3.06 12.31
CA ILE A 73 -7.38 -2.00 13.25
C ILE A 73 -7.66 -0.61 12.68
N LEU A 74 -8.28 -0.54 11.50
CA LEU A 74 -8.62 0.72 10.86
C LEU A 74 -9.86 1.34 11.52
N PRO A 75 -9.83 2.62 11.88
CA PRO A 75 -11.04 3.35 12.23
C PRO A 75 -11.93 3.54 11.00
N PRO A 76 -13.27 3.68 11.17
CA PRO A 76 -14.17 3.97 10.06
C PRO A 76 -13.96 5.42 9.59
N THR A 77 -13.36 5.60 8.40
CA THR A 77 -13.11 6.93 7.82
C THR A 77 -13.59 7.06 6.37
N PRO A 78 -14.88 6.83 6.08
CA PRO A 78 -15.39 6.82 4.72
C PRO A 78 -15.26 8.19 4.01
N GLU A 79 -15.51 9.32 4.68
CA GLU A 79 -15.44 10.62 4.02
C GLU A 79 -14.02 11.03 3.67
N LEU A 80 -13.05 10.68 4.50
CA LEU A 80 -11.63 10.83 4.21
C LEU A 80 -11.23 10.05 2.96
N LEU A 81 -11.60 8.78 2.87
CA LEU A 81 -11.26 7.96 1.69
C LEU A 81 -11.92 8.50 0.42
N ARG A 82 -13.15 9.02 0.50
CA ARG A 82 -13.83 9.68 -0.62
C ARG A 82 -13.15 10.99 -1.02
N ALA A 83 -12.87 11.86 -0.06
CA ALA A 83 -12.20 13.14 -0.29
C ALA A 83 -10.80 12.95 -0.89
N TYR A 84 -10.06 11.96 -0.39
CA TYR A 84 -8.77 11.57 -0.94
C TYR A 84 -8.88 11.10 -2.39
N GLY A 85 -9.89 10.29 -2.72
CA GLY A 85 -10.15 9.83 -4.08
C GLY A 85 -10.47 10.97 -5.03
N ARG A 86 -11.40 11.85 -4.66
CA ARG A 86 -11.77 13.03 -5.44
C ARG A 86 -10.55 13.90 -5.72
N ARG A 87 -9.76 14.19 -4.69
CA ARG A 87 -8.55 15.01 -4.82
C ARG A 87 -7.48 14.33 -5.69
N SER A 88 -7.30 13.02 -5.51
CA SER A 88 -6.33 12.25 -6.30
C SER A 88 -6.70 12.27 -7.78
N THR A 89 -7.98 12.04 -8.09
CA THR A 89 -8.51 12.11 -9.46
C THR A 89 -8.37 13.52 -10.06
N GLU A 90 -8.70 14.57 -9.30
CA GLU A 90 -8.49 15.95 -9.73
C GLU A 90 -7.02 16.25 -10.07
N ILE A 91 -6.08 15.75 -9.27
CA ILE A 91 -4.64 15.94 -9.51
C ILE A 91 -4.18 15.13 -10.73
N GLY A 92 -4.54 13.85 -10.80
CA GLY A 92 -4.16 12.97 -11.91
C GLY A 92 -4.65 13.49 -13.26
N ASN A 93 -5.87 14.04 -13.32
CA ASN A 93 -6.45 14.58 -14.54
C ASN A 93 -5.83 15.90 -15.01
N LYS A 94 -5.06 16.61 -14.18
CA LYS A 94 -4.34 17.83 -14.59
C LYS A 94 -3.06 17.55 -15.36
N SER A 95 -2.51 16.34 -15.22
CA SER A 95 -1.29 15.91 -15.89
C SER A 95 -1.53 14.61 -16.66
N PRO A 96 -2.45 14.62 -17.65
CA PRO A 96 -2.73 13.42 -18.44
C PRO A 96 -1.48 13.00 -19.22
N PRO A 97 -1.34 11.72 -19.56
CA PRO A 97 -0.29 11.27 -20.46
C PRO A 97 -0.43 12.03 -21.80
N SER A 98 0.68 12.60 -22.27
CA SER A 98 0.69 13.47 -23.46
C SER A 98 0.08 12.76 -24.67
N THR A 99 -0.94 13.35 -25.27
CA THR A 99 -1.63 12.79 -26.46
C THR A 99 -0.96 13.17 -27.79
N GLU A 100 0.16 13.89 -27.75
CA GLU A 100 0.89 14.29 -28.96
C GLU A 100 1.45 13.06 -29.68
N GLN A 101 1.14 12.94 -30.99
CA GLN A 101 1.47 11.76 -31.80
C GLN A 101 2.98 11.43 -31.81
N GLY A 102 3.85 12.46 -31.74
CA GLY A 102 5.30 12.25 -31.67
C GLY A 102 5.79 11.74 -30.31
N ILE A 103 5.06 12.04 -29.23
CA ILE A 103 5.40 11.65 -27.86
C ILE A 103 4.90 10.23 -27.57
N ASN A 104 3.73 9.85 -28.09
CA ASN A 104 3.18 8.49 -27.94
C ASN A 104 4.06 7.40 -28.59
N ASN A 105 4.82 7.75 -29.62
CA ASN A 105 5.77 6.85 -30.27
C ASN A 105 7.20 6.94 -29.68
N SER A 106 7.40 7.74 -28.64
CA SER A 106 8.71 7.86 -27.96
C SER A 106 8.99 6.65 -27.08
N ILE A 107 10.27 6.29 -26.93
CA ILE A 107 10.74 5.27 -25.98
C ILE A 107 10.34 5.59 -24.52
N PHE A 108 10.03 6.85 -24.23
CA PHE A 108 9.62 7.32 -22.90
C PHE A 108 8.11 7.37 -22.69
N ALA A 109 7.28 7.08 -23.71
CA ALA A 109 5.82 7.23 -23.64
C ALA A 109 5.19 6.59 -22.39
N ASN A 110 5.72 5.43 -21.98
CA ASN A 110 5.24 4.68 -20.82
C ASN A 110 5.54 5.32 -19.45
N TYR A 111 6.43 6.32 -19.39
CA TYR A 111 6.88 6.98 -18.17
C TYR A 111 6.35 8.40 -18.01
N LEU A 112 5.59 8.90 -19.00
CA LEU A 112 5.05 10.26 -19.00
C LEU A 112 3.81 10.40 -18.13
N GLY A 113 3.57 11.63 -17.67
CA GLY A 113 2.44 11.96 -16.81
C GLY A 113 2.67 11.61 -15.34
N ALA A 114 1.64 11.88 -14.54
CA ALA A 114 1.66 11.64 -13.10
C ALA A 114 1.82 10.14 -12.78
N ASP A 115 2.75 9.78 -11.89
CA ASP A 115 2.84 8.45 -11.33
C ASP A 115 1.81 8.24 -10.21
N ILE A 116 0.60 7.88 -10.62
CA ILE A 116 -0.53 7.54 -9.73
C ILE A 116 -0.69 6.03 -9.55
N THR A 117 0.34 5.24 -9.91
CA THR A 117 0.32 3.77 -9.90
C THR A 117 -0.03 3.22 -8.51
N SER A 118 0.59 3.77 -7.45
CA SER A 118 0.36 3.34 -6.07
C SER A 118 -1.05 3.65 -5.58
N VAL A 119 -1.61 4.80 -5.98
CA VAL A 119 -2.98 5.22 -5.65
C VAL A 119 -4.00 4.30 -6.33
N TRP A 120 -3.80 4.00 -7.62
CA TRP A 120 -4.68 3.10 -8.37
C TRP A 120 -4.61 1.66 -7.87
N ALA A 121 -3.41 1.18 -7.53
CA ALA A 121 -3.22 -0.13 -6.91
C ALA A 121 -4.02 -0.23 -5.59
N ALA A 122 -3.91 0.78 -4.71
CA ALA A 122 -4.71 0.83 -3.50
C ALA A 122 -6.22 0.84 -3.77
N ALA A 123 -6.69 1.66 -4.71
CA ALA A 123 -8.10 1.79 -5.05
C ALA A 123 -8.71 0.49 -5.62
N THR A 124 -7.92 -0.28 -6.39
CA THR A 124 -8.32 -1.59 -6.94
C THR A 124 -8.18 -2.73 -5.93
N SER A 125 -7.47 -2.53 -4.81
CA SER A 125 -7.32 -3.52 -3.75
C SER A 125 -8.32 -3.38 -2.59
N GLY A 126 -8.99 -2.22 -2.47
CA GLY A 126 -10.09 -1.97 -1.53
C GLY A 126 -9.83 -0.85 -0.51
N ALA A 127 -10.85 -0.51 0.29
CA ALA A 127 -10.82 0.62 1.22
C ALA A 127 -9.65 0.56 2.23
N SER A 128 -9.37 -0.63 2.79
CA SER A 128 -8.26 -0.82 3.72
C SER A 128 -6.90 -0.54 3.06
N SER A 129 -6.74 -0.91 1.79
CA SER A 129 -5.53 -0.62 1.02
C SER A 129 -5.36 0.89 0.74
N ILE A 130 -6.45 1.63 0.55
CA ILE A 130 -6.42 3.10 0.46
C ILE A 130 -5.96 3.70 1.79
N ALA A 131 -6.49 3.24 2.92
CA ALA A 131 -6.05 3.72 4.22
C ALA A 131 -4.55 3.44 4.47
N VAL A 132 -4.07 2.25 4.07
CA VAL A 132 -2.65 1.88 4.11
C VAL A 132 -1.81 2.76 3.17
N HIS A 133 -2.33 3.17 2.02
CA HIS A 133 -1.66 4.14 1.15
C HIS A 133 -1.47 5.49 1.84
N LEU A 134 -2.44 5.93 2.66
CA LEU A 134 -2.27 7.12 3.50
C LEU A 134 -1.22 6.93 4.61
N LEU A 135 -1.11 5.74 5.22
CA LEU A 135 0.02 5.41 6.10
C LEU A 135 1.35 5.52 5.36
N ALA A 136 1.44 4.96 4.16
CA ALA A 136 2.64 5.07 3.35
C ALA A 136 2.98 6.53 3.06
N CYS A 137 1.97 7.38 2.82
CA CYS A 137 2.18 8.81 2.64
C CYS A 137 2.75 9.48 3.91
N LEU A 138 2.27 9.10 5.08
CA LEU A 138 2.78 9.59 6.37
C LEU A 138 4.24 9.18 6.56
N LEU A 139 4.58 7.91 6.33
CA LEU A 139 5.95 7.41 6.47
C LEU A 139 6.90 8.11 5.47
N ALA A 140 6.47 8.25 4.22
CA ALA A 140 7.27 8.87 3.16
C ALA A 140 7.57 10.35 3.41
N ARG A 141 6.69 11.07 4.12
CA ARG A 141 6.90 12.47 4.52
C ARG A 141 7.84 12.63 5.70
N LEU A 142 7.81 11.71 6.65
CA LEU A 142 8.52 11.83 7.92
C LEU A 142 9.94 11.27 7.85
N TRP A 143 10.17 10.24 7.03
CA TRP A 143 11.47 9.56 6.99
C TRP A 143 12.03 9.44 5.56
N PRO A 144 13.37 9.44 5.40
CA PRO A 144 14.05 9.02 4.18
C PRO A 144 13.67 7.58 3.77
N ALA A 145 13.83 7.25 2.48
CA ALA A 145 13.41 5.96 1.93
C ALA A 145 13.97 4.71 2.66
N PRO A 146 15.27 4.65 3.02
CA PRO A 146 15.80 3.48 3.74
C PRO A 146 15.18 3.27 5.11
N GLU A 147 14.94 4.38 5.83
CA GLU A 147 14.33 4.40 7.17
C GLU A 147 12.84 4.05 7.10
N ALA A 148 12.09 4.66 6.18
CA ALA A 148 10.69 4.30 5.93
C ALA A 148 10.53 2.81 5.57
N THR A 149 11.44 2.26 4.77
CA THR A 149 11.46 0.82 4.45
C THR A 149 11.78 -0.03 5.69
N ALA A 150 12.67 0.42 6.57
CA ALA A 150 12.95 -0.27 7.84
C ALA A 150 11.72 -0.28 8.76
N ILE A 151 11.05 0.87 8.89
CA ILE A 151 9.79 1.00 9.63
C ILE A 151 8.72 0.07 9.03
N TRP A 152 8.56 0.04 7.70
CA TRP A 152 7.63 -0.90 7.04
C TRP A 152 7.91 -2.36 7.40
N VAL A 153 9.17 -2.78 7.37
CA VAL A 153 9.56 -4.15 7.74
C VAL A 153 9.19 -4.43 9.21
N GLU A 154 9.51 -3.51 10.11
CA GLU A 154 9.20 -3.65 11.54
C GLU A 154 7.70 -3.72 11.80
N ILE A 155 6.92 -2.78 11.26
CA ILE A 155 5.48 -2.72 11.56
C ILE A 155 4.71 -3.90 10.94
N VAL A 156 5.14 -4.40 9.78
CA VAL A 156 4.57 -5.60 9.16
C VAL A 156 4.92 -6.83 9.97
N ALA A 157 6.18 -6.97 10.42
CA ALA A 157 6.60 -8.11 11.24
C ALA A 157 5.83 -8.15 12.57
N GLU A 158 5.75 -7.01 13.28
CA GLU A 158 5.01 -6.92 14.53
C GLU A 158 3.50 -7.14 14.34
N ARG A 159 2.90 -6.61 13.27
CA ARG A 159 1.48 -6.86 12.99
C ARG A 159 1.20 -8.34 12.81
N ARG A 160 2.01 -9.03 12.01
CA ARG A 160 1.88 -10.47 11.78
C ARG A 160 2.03 -11.25 13.08
N ARG A 161 3.04 -10.91 13.89
CA ARG A 161 3.27 -11.54 15.20
C ARG A 161 2.04 -11.42 16.11
N ARG A 162 1.48 -10.22 16.24
CA ARG A 162 0.28 -9.96 17.06
C ARG A 162 -0.95 -10.71 16.55
N VAL A 163 -1.16 -10.79 15.23
CA VAL A 163 -2.30 -11.54 14.66
C VAL A 163 -2.18 -13.05 14.93
N VAL A 164 -0.98 -13.62 14.78
CA VAL A 164 -0.73 -15.04 15.08
C VAL A 164 -0.94 -15.32 16.58
N GLU A 165 -0.46 -14.43 17.45
CA GLU A 165 -0.65 -14.52 18.89
C GLU A 165 -2.13 -14.47 19.27
N GLN A 166 -2.90 -13.53 18.70
CA GLN A 166 -4.35 -13.41 18.90
C GLN A 166 -5.11 -14.66 18.43
N ALA A 167 -4.71 -15.24 17.28
CA ALA A 167 -5.30 -16.47 16.77
C ALA A 167 -5.03 -17.66 17.71
N ASN A 168 -3.82 -17.77 18.26
CA ASN A 168 -3.45 -18.83 19.20
C ASN A 168 -4.17 -18.72 20.55
N GLN A 169 -4.50 -17.48 20.98
CA GLN A 169 -5.24 -17.22 22.23
C GLN A 169 -6.76 -17.47 22.10
N GLY A 170 -7.25 -17.90 20.93
CA GLY A 170 -8.67 -18.18 20.73
C GLY A 170 -9.55 -16.92 20.68
N VAL A 171 -8.96 -15.74 20.52
CA VAL A 171 -9.68 -14.48 20.30
C VAL A 171 -10.18 -14.48 18.85
N TYR A 172 -11.25 -15.22 18.57
CA TYR A 172 -11.79 -15.36 17.21
C TYR A 172 -12.57 -14.12 16.77
N MET A 173 -11.94 -13.31 15.91
CA MET A 173 -12.55 -12.70 14.71
C MET A 173 -11.46 -12.38 13.65
N THR A 174 -10.53 -13.31 13.40
CA THR A 174 -9.50 -13.15 12.36
C THR A 174 -10.00 -13.82 11.07
N SER A 175 -10.18 -13.04 9.99
CA SER A 175 -10.60 -13.61 8.69
C SER A 175 -9.58 -14.63 8.16
N LEU A 176 -10.06 -15.60 7.37
CA LEU A 176 -9.20 -16.59 6.71
C LEU A 176 -8.09 -15.91 5.88
N GLU A 177 -8.44 -14.84 5.17
CA GLU A 177 -7.50 -14.03 4.39
C GLU A 177 -6.36 -13.48 5.25
N LEU A 178 -6.69 -12.91 6.42
CA LEU A 178 -5.71 -12.34 7.34
C LEU A 178 -4.79 -13.42 7.93
N GLN A 179 -5.31 -14.61 8.23
CA GLN A 179 -4.49 -15.74 8.69
C GLN A 179 -3.50 -16.20 7.61
N LEU A 180 -3.94 -16.26 6.34
CA LEU A 180 -3.09 -16.65 5.22
C LEU A 180 -1.98 -15.63 4.98
N ILE A 181 -2.32 -14.34 4.90
CA ILE A 181 -1.34 -13.26 4.71
C ILE A 181 -0.32 -13.21 5.84
N CYS A 182 -0.71 -13.50 7.09
CA CYS A 182 0.23 -13.50 8.21
C CYS A 182 1.27 -14.62 8.14
N ARG A 183 1.01 -15.72 7.43
CA ARG A 183 1.98 -16.80 7.23
C ARG A 183 2.98 -16.50 6.11
N GLU A 184 2.67 -15.54 5.24
CA GLU A 184 3.53 -15.17 4.14
C GLU A 184 4.58 -14.13 4.54
N GLU A 185 5.76 -14.22 3.91
CA GLU A 185 6.77 -13.16 4.03
C GLU A 185 6.46 -11.97 3.12
N PHE A 186 6.68 -10.77 3.66
CA PHE A 186 6.69 -9.54 2.89
C PHE A 186 8.13 -9.24 2.51
N SER A 187 8.43 -9.25 1.21
CA SER A 187 9.78 -8.93 0.75
C SER A 187 10.11 -7.48 1.09
N ARG A 188 11.31 -7.24 1.62
CA ARG A 188 11.82 -5.89 1.82
C ARG A 188 11.84 -5.09 0.51
N ALA A 189 12.08 -5.76 -0.62
CA ALA A 189 12.07 -5.13 -1.94
C ALA A 189 10.67 -4.68 -2.36
N ASP A 190 9.63 -5.46 -2.04
CA ASP A 190 8.23 -5.09 -2.32
C ASP A 190 7.81 -3.88 -1.49
N LEU A 191 8.20 -3.85 -0.21
CA LEU A 191 7.93 -2.72 0.69
C LEU A 191 8.68 -1.45 0.24
N ALA A 192 9.92 -1.58 -0.23
CA ALA A 192 10.69 -0.47 -0.78
C ALA A 192 10.07 0.06 -2.09
N ALA A 193 9.60 -0.84 -2.96
CA ALA A 193 8.92 -0.47 -4.20
C ALA A 193 7.58 0.23 -3.93
N TRP A 194 6.84 -0.23 -2.92
CA TRP A 194 5.62 0.43 -2.45
C TRP A 194 5.89 1.85 -1.94
N ASP A 195 6.87 2.03 -1.05
CA ASP A 195 7.28 3.35 -0.54
C ASP A 195 7.74 4.28 -1.68
N SER A 196 8.52 3.77 -2.63
CA SER A 196 8.95 4.52 -3.82
C SER A 196 7.77 5.01 -4.67
N GLY A 197 6.80 4.13 -4.95
CA GLY A 197 5.59 4.49 -5.70
C GLY A 197 4.71 5.51 -4.97
N VAL A 198 4.75 5.52 -3.64
CA VAL A 198 4.04 6.50 -2.83
C VAL A 198 4.77 7.85 -2.81
N ARG A 199 6.10 7.85 -2.74
CA ARG A 199 6.90 9.09 -2.87
C ARG A 199 6.69 9.76 -4.21
N ALA A 200 6.65 8.99 -5.30
CA ALA A 200 6.34 9.52 -6.62
C ALA A 200 4.98 10.23 -6.65
N TRP A 201 3.97 9.64 -6.01
CA TRP A 201 2.66 10.27 -5.84
C TRP A 201 2.71 11.56 -5.02
N ILE A 202 3.37 11.55 -3.85
CA ILE A 202 3.44 12.72 -2.97
C ILE A 202 4.09 13.90 -3.66
N GLN A 203 5.16 13.67 -4.44
CA GLN A 203 5.83 14.73 -5.18
C GLN A 203 4.85 15.45 -6.11
N ILE A 204 4.04 14.70 -6.85
CA ILE A 204 3.03 15.26 -7.76
C ILE A 204 1.92 15.96 -6.99
N ALA A 205 1.47 15.37 -5.88
CA ALA A 205 0.41 15.94 -5.05
C ALA A 205 0.83 17.28 -4.41
N ASP A 206 2.07 17.36 -3.92
CA ASP A 206 2.66 18.56 -3.33
C ASP A 206 2.83 19.66 -4.37
N ASP A 207 3.35 19.33 -5.55
CA ASP A 207 3.46 20.29 -6.65
C ASP A 207 2.07 20.84 -7.05
N ALA A 208 1.07 19.95 -7.16
CA ALA A 208 -0.29 20.33 -7.56
C ALA A 208 -1.07 21.10 -6.48
N GLN A 209 -0.71 20.95 -5.19
CA GLN A 209 -1.43 21.55 -4.05
C GLN A 209 -0.56 22.51 -3.23
N MET A 210 0.59 22.93 -3.77
CA MET A 210 1.60 23.71 -3.04
C MET A 210 1.03 24.91 -2.28
N LEU A 211 0.11 25.68 -2.90
CA LEU A 211 -0.52 26.83 -2.25
C LEU A 211 -1.36 26.42 -1.02
N ARG A 212 -2.21 25.40 -1.17
CA ARG A 212 -3.06 24.90 -0.09
C ARG A 212 -2.24 24.25 1.02
N GLN A 213 -1.19 23.52 0.65
CA GLN A 213 -0.25 22.93 1.60
C GLN A 213 0.46 24.02 2.42
N LYS A 214 0.94 25.08 1.77
CA LYS A 214 1.53 26.24 2.48
C LYS A 214 0.54 26.88 3.45
N GLN A 215 -0.69 27.12 3.01
CA GLN A 215 -1.75 27.69 3.87
C GLN A 215 -2.05 26.79 5.08
N LEU A 216 -2.16 25.48 4.86
CA LEU A 216 -2.39 24.51 5.94
C LEU A 216 -1.21 24.50 6.93
N MET A 217 0.03 24.49 6.45
CA MET A 217 1.21 24.51 7.30
C MET A 217 1.33 25.80 8.12
N LEU A 218 0.87 26.94 7.59
CA LEU A 218 0.78 28.18 8.37
C LEU A 218 -0.19 28.06 9.55
N ILE A 219 -1.25 27.25 9.43
CA ILE A 219 -2.19 27.00 10.53
C ILE A 219 -1.59 25.99 11.50
N ILE A 220 -1.13 24.83 11.00
CA ILE A 220 -0.62 23.73 11.82
C ILE A 220 0.61 24.15 12.64
N ASN A 221 1.55 24.91 12.07
CA ASN A 221 2.74 25.36 12.78
C ASN A 221 2.44 26.29 13.97
N ASN A 222 1.22 26.83 14.05
CA ASN A 222 0.77 27.65 15.16
C ASN A 222 0.00 26.85 16.23
N ILE A 223 -0.23 25.55 16.01
CA ILE A 223 -0.94 24.67 16.93
C ILE A 223 0.07 23.71 17.58
N HIS A 224 0.16 23.75 18.91
CA HIS A 224 1.00 22.81 19.66
C HIS A 224 0.23 21.51 19.89
N ILE A 225 0.35 20.56 18.96
CA ILE A 225 -0.20 19.22 19.11
C ILE A 225 0.90 18.31 19.69
N PRO A 226 0.73 17.78 20.92
CA PRO A 226 1.69 16.81 21.45
C PRO A 226 1.67 15.56 20.57
N VAL A 227 2.83 15.19 20.03
CA VAL A 227 3.03 13.92 19.33
C VAL A 227 3.38 12.88 20.40
N ASN A 228 2.70 11.74 20.39
CA ASN A 228 2.96 10.66 21.34
C ASN A 228 4.40 10.15 21.17
N THR A 229 5.23 10.24 22.23
CA THR A 229 6.63 9.81 22.22
C THR A 229 6.86 8.50 23.00
N GLY A 230 5.80 7.83 23.43
CA GLY A 230 5.88 6.59 24.22
C GLY A 230 5.53 5.35 23.41
N GLY A 231 6.34 4.29 23.52
CA GLY A 231 6.02 2.95 23.00
C GLY A 231 7.05 2.38 22.02
N SER A 232 6.72 1.23 21.43
CA SER A 232 7.49 0.65 20.32
C SER A 232 7.29 1.46 19.03
N THR A 233 8.16 1.28 18.02
CA THR A 233 7.96 1.89 16.68
C THR A 233 6.59 1.53 16.12
N TYR A 234 6.18 0.26 16.29
CA TYR A 234 4.86 -0.22 15.87
C TYR A 234 3.73 0.57 16.53
N ASP A 235 3.73 0.67 17.87
CA ASP A 235 2.64 1.34 18.59
C ASP A 235 2.59 2.83 18.25
N SER A 236 3.75 3.48 18.17
CA SER A 236 3.85 4.91 17.85
C SER A 236 3.34 5.23 16.43
N VAL A 237 3.76 4.43 15.44
CA VAL A 237 3.33 4.62 14.04
C VAL A 237 1.84 4.36 13.88
N LEU A 238 1.32 3.29 14.50
CA LEU A 238 -0.09 2.92 14.38
C LEU A 238 -1.00 3.92 15.11
N ASP A 239 -0.60 4.37 16.30
CA ASP A 239 -1.32 5.40 17.06
C ASP A 239 -1.38 6.72 16.28
N ALA A 240 -0.23 7.20 15.78
CA ALA A 240 -0.17 8.40 14.96
C ALA A 240 -1.01 8.29 13.68
N TRP A 241 -0.95 7.15 12.99
CA TRP A 241 -1.72 6.91 11.77
C TRP A 241 -3.22 6.86 12.03
N THR A 242 -3.69 6.04 12.97
CA THR A 242 -5.11 5.88 13.26
C THR A 242 -5.73 7.16 13.84
N THR A 243 -5.00 7.86 14.72
CA THR A 243 -5.40 9.18 15.22
C THR A 243 -5.51 10.20 14.09
N SER A 244 -4.55 10.22 13.16
CA SER A 244 -4.58 11.11 12.00
C SER A 244 -5.76 10.82 11.06
N LEU A 245 -6.08 9.55 10.84
CA LEU A 245 -7.25 9.14 10.06
C LEU A 245 -8.54 9.68 10.69
N VAL A 246 -8.75 9.46 11.99
CA VAL A 246 -9.94 9.93 12.72
C VAL A 246 -10.03 11.46 12.73
N ALA A 247 -8.91 12.13 13.01
CA ALA A 247 -8.87 13.59 13.04
C ALA A 247 -9.26 14.20 11.68
N MET A 248 -8.74 13.64 10.58
CA MET A 248 -9.07 14.11 9.24
C MET A 248 -10.50 13.75 8.82
N GLU A 249 -11.04 12.59 9.23
CA GLU A 249 -12.45 12.24 9.04
C GLU A 249 -13.36 13.27 9.73
N ASN A 250 -13.11 13.54 11.02
CA ASN A 250 -13.89 14.50 11.79
C ASN A 250 -13.84 15.91 11.18
N LEU A 251 -12.65 16.34 10.73
CA LEU A 251 -12.49 17.63 10.07
C LEU A 251 -13.31 17.76 8.78
N LEU A 252 -13.46 16.66 8.03
CA LEU A 252 -14.27 16.64 6.80
C LEU A 252 -15.78 16.60 7.08
N CYS A 253 -16.18 15.99 8.19
CA CYS A 253 -17.57 15.87 8.60
C CYS A 253 -18.14 17.12 9.29
N GLY A 254 -17.28 17.99 9.84
CA GLY A 254 -17.68 19.24 10.51
C GLY A 254 -17.81 19.11 12.00
#